data_AF-Q4K4Q6-F1
#
_entry.id   AF-Q4K4Q6-F1
#
_cell.length_a   1.000
_cell.length_b   1.000
_cell.length_c   1.000
_cell.angle_alpha   90.00
_cell.angle_beta   90.00
_cell.angle_gamma   90.00
#
_symmetry.space_group_name_H-M   'P 1'
#
loop_
_entity.id
_entity.type
_entity.pdbx_description
1 polymer ?
#
loop_
_entity_poly.entity_id
_entity_poly.type
_entity_poly.pdbx_seq_one_letter_code
_entity_poly.pdbx_strand_id
1 'polypeptide(L)'
;MNIPRGFALATLMTLAAGSALAGGFSLNDAANAISGMQGGDKAAAAAPTSQTAGLLGALGSQLNVTPQQAIGGTGAMLGLAKNQLSSTDYSQLSKSVPGLDKLSGSNALGSLGALSGLLGQSSGQTKGLDSALGDVKDTNDLNNAFGALGMDSGMIGQFAPVILQYLGQQGVGGSLLQSLSGIWGVAK
;
A
#
# COMPACT_ATOMS: atom_id res chain seq x y z
N MET A 1 47.38 26.08 55.27
CA MET A 1 46.21 25.51 55.97
C MET A 1 45.39 24.77 54.92
N ASN A 2 45.73 23.51 54.65
CA ASN A 2 45.18 22.26 55.22
C ASN A 2 44.12 21.61 54.29
N ILE A 3 44.46 20.42 53.79
CA ILE A 3 43.57 19.40 53.19
C ILE A 3 42.92 18.60 54.36
N PRO A 4 41.70 18.03 54.24
CA PRO A 4 41.52 16.61 53.85
C PRO A 4 40.27 16.37 52.95
N ARG A 5 40.31 15.52 51.92
CA ARG A 5 40.11 14.04 51.88
C ARG A 5 38.75 13.52 52.36
N GLY A 6 37.98 12.99 51.41
CA GLY A 6 36.94 11.96 51.53
C GLY A 6 36.47 11.60 50.11
N PHE A 7 37.02 10.57 49.45
CA PHE A 7 36.67 9.15 49.55
C PHE A 7 35.16 8.88 49.64
N ALA A 8 34.54 8.66 48.48
CA ALA A 8 33.46 7.72 48.34
C ALA A 8 33.67 6.93 47.04
N LEU A 9 34.16 5.71 47.20
CA LEU A 9 34.02 4.62 46.25
C LEU A 9 32.53 4.33 46.05
N ALA A 10 32.06 4.30 44.81
CA ALA A 10 30.91 3.50 44.44
C ALA A 10 31.12 2.97 43.01
N THR A 11 31.72 1.79 42.96
CA THR A 11 31.60 0.79 41.89
C THR A 11 30.13 0.58 41.49
N LEU A 12 29.83 0.56 40.19
CA LEU A 12 29.20 -0.60 39.56
C LEU A 12 29.15 -0.47 38.04
N MET A 13 29.84 -1.41 37.41
CA MET A 13 29.65 -1.90 36.05
C MET A 13 28.18 -1.89 35.61
N THR A 14 27.87 -1.33 34.45
CA THR A 14 27.05 -2.06 33.46
C THR A 14 27.43 -1.58 32.05
N LEU A 15 28.32 -2.35 31.44
CA LEU A 15 28.49 -2.40 30.00
C LEU A 15 27.25 -3.07 29.40
N ALA A 16 26.43 -2.31 28.68
CA ALA A 16 25.44 -2.85 27.76
C ALA A 16 25.54 -2.10 26.44
N ALA A 17 26.54 -2.49 25.63
CA ALA A 17 26.43 -2.40 24.19
C ALA A 17 25.32 -3.36 23.76
N GLY A 18 24.09 -2.85 23.72
CA GLY A 18 22.96 -3.52 23.11
C GLY A 18 22.49 -2.64 21.97
N SER A 19 22.91 -2.98 20.75
CA SER A 19 22.28 -2.49 19.54
C SER A 19 20.79 -2.82 19.64
N ALA A 20 19.97 -1.85 20.00
CA ALA A 20 18.53 -1.96 19.98
C ALA A 20 18.06 -1.94 18.51
N LEU A 21 18.24 -3.07 17.84
CA LEU A 21 17.52 -3.47 16.63
C LEU A 21 16.50 -4.57 16.97
N ALA A 22 16.06 -4.63 18.22
CA ALA A 22 14.90 -5.40 18.65
C ALA A 22 13.71 -4.45 18.84
N GLY A 23 13.40 -3.67 17.80
CA GLY A 23 12.12 -2.99 17.68
C GLY A 23 11.07 -4.04 17.35
N GLY A 24 10.57 -4.72 18.37
CA GLY A 24 9.30 -5.43 18.26
C GLY A 24 8.30 -4.43 17.69
N PHE A 25 7.65 -4.80 16.58
CA PHE A 25 6.49 -4.08 16.07
C PHE A 25 5.39 -4.18 17.13
N SER A 26 5.45 -3.31 18.13
CA SER A 26 4.36 -3.13 19.08
C SER A 26 3.20 -2.57 18.28
N LEU A 27 2.23 -3.43 17.98
CA LEU A 27 0.99 -3.06 17.30
C LEU A 27 0.29 -1.88 18.02
N ASN A 28 0.54 -1.71 19.32
CA ASN A 28 0.08 -0.58 20.12
C ASN A 28 0.83 0.75 19.86
N ASP A 29 2.12 0.69 19.51
CA ASP A 29 2.94 1.85 19.14
C ASP A 29 2.69 2.23 17.67
N ALA A 30 2.57 1.23 16.79
CA ALA A 30 2.11 1.40 15.40
C ALA A 30 0.68 1.98 15.33
N ALA A 31 -0.24 1.55 16.19
CA ALA A 31 -1.60 2.09 16.27
C ALA A 31 -1.64 3.56 16.73
N ASN A 32 -0.78 3.95 17.68
CA ASN A 32 -0.66 5.35 18.10
C ASN A 32 0.04 6.23 17.04
N ALA A 33 1.06 5.72 16.35
CA ALA A 33 1.69 6.41 15.22
C ALA A 33 0.68 6.64 14.07
N ILE A 34 -0.19 5.67 13.80
CA ILE A 34 -1.25 5.74 12.79
C ILE A 34 -2.41 6.67 13.19
N SER A 35 -2.66 6.84 14.48
CA SER A 35 -3.72 7.71 15.00
C SER A 35 -3.40 9.20 14.83
N GLY A 36 -2.11 9.57 14.75
CA GLY A 36 -1.64 10.93 14.41
C GLY A 36 -1.36 11.17 12.92
N MET A 37 -1.38 10.12 12.09
CA MET A 37 -1.04 10.18 10.67
C MET A 37 -2.29 10.38 9.79
N GLN A 38 -2.20 11.32 8.85
CA GLN A 38 -3.27 11.66 7.91
C GLN A 38 -3.58 10.49 6.96
N GLY A 39 -4.72 10.57 6.27
CA GLY A 39 -5.33 9.45 5.52
C GLY A 39 -4.39 8.71 4.56
N GLY A 40 -3.36 9.33 3.97
CA GLY A 40 -2.43 8.65 3.05
C GLY A 40 -1.62 7.52 3.71
N ASP A 41 -1.29 7.66 4.99
CA ASP A 41 -0.37 6.76 5.69
C ASP A 41 -1.03 5.47 6.17
N LYS A 42 -2.36 5.48 6.32
CA LYS A 42 -3.15 4.28 6.68
C LYS A 42 -3.23 3.28 5.52
N ALA A 43 -3.22 3.77 4.28
CA ALA A 43 -3.11 2.95 3.08
C ALA A 43 -1.72 2.30 2.99
N ALA A 44 -0.68 3.11 3.26
CA ALA A 44 0.69 2.68 3.30
C ALA A 44 0.94 1.61 4.39
N ALA A 45 0.30 1.72 5.55
CA ALA A 45 0.39 0.75 6.64
C ALA A 45 -0.26 -0.61 6.31
N ALA A 46 -1.27 -0.63 5.45
CA ALA A 46 -1.91 -1.86 4.97
C ALA A 46 -1.16 -2.48 3.77
N ALA A 47 -0.14 -1.80 3.24
CA ALA A 47 0.60 -2.28 2.09
C ALA A 47 1.60 -3.38 2.48
N PRO A 48 1.78 -4.40 1.62
CA PRO A 48 2.66 -5.54 1.89
C PRO A 48 4.16 -5.19 1.88
N THR A 49 4.56 -4.10 1.22
CA THR A 49 5.96 -3.68 1.07
C THR A 49 6.08 -2.15 1.08
N SER A 50 7.28 -1.62 1.35
CA SER A 50 7.53 -0.17 1.29
C SER A 50 7.27 0.42 -0.10
N GLN A 51 7.50 -0.37 -1.17
CA GLN A 51 7.22 0.04 -2.54
C GLN A 51 5.71 0.18 -2.78
N THR A 52 4.92 -0.80 -2.37
CA THR A 52 3.46 -0.70 -2.50
C THR A 52 2.86 0.34 -1.54
N ALA A 53 3.50 0.56 -0.38
CA ALA A 53 3.16 1.60 0.57
C ALA A 53 3.39 3.01 -0.01
N GLY A 54 4.53 3.22 -0.67
CA GLY A 54 4.85 4.48 -1.35
C GLY A 54 3.87 4.80 -2.47
N LEU A 55 3.49 3.80 -3.27
CA LEU A 55 2.45 3.94 -4.30
C LEU A 55 1.11 4.38 -3.69
N LEU A 56 0.66 3.68 -2.64
CA LEU A 56 -0.61 3.96 -1.98
C LEU A 56 -0.64 5.28 -1.24
N GLY A 57 0.47 5.65 -0.60
CA GLY A 57 0.63 6.96 0.03
C GLY A 57 0.63 8.08 -0.99
N ALA A 58 1.29 7.88 -2.14
CA ALA A 58 1.28 8.82 -3.25
C ALA A 58 -0.14 8.99 -3.83
N LEU A 59 -0.85 7.90 -4.11
CA LEU A 59 -2.24 7.94 -4.57
C LEU A 59 -3.17 8.62 -3.56
N GLY A 60 -3.11 8.19 -2.29
CA GLY A 60 -3.90 8.77 -1.20
C GLY A 60 -3.69 10.28 -1.04
N SER A 61 -2.43 10.72 -1.07
CA SER A 61 -2.07 12.12 -0.84
C SER A 61 -2.26 12.99 -2.09
N GLN A 62 -1.89 12.51 -3.27
CA GLN A 62 -1.97 13.27 -4.52
C GLN A 62 -3.40 13.39 -5.04
N LEU A 63 -4.21 12.33 -4.88
CA LEU A 63 -5.59 12.30 -5.36
C LEU A 63 -6.61 12.62 -4.26
N ASN A 64 -6.14 12.87 -3.03
CA ASN A 64 -6.97 13.12 -1.85
C ASN A 64 -8.05 12.04 -1.66
N VAL A 65 -7.68 10.79 -1.90
CA VAL A 65 -8.56 9.62 -1.79
C VAL A 65 -8.35 8.91 -0.46
N THR A 66 -9.39 8.22 0.02
CA THR A 66 -9.31 7.44 1.25
C THR A 66 -8.39 6.22 1.08
N PRO A 67 -7.85 5.65 2.17
CA PRO A 67 -7.10 4.40 2.12
C PRO A 67 -7.81 3.27 1.39
N GLN A 68 -9.11 3.14 1.64
CA GLN A 68 -9.96 2.12 1.04
C GLN A 68 -10.01 2.28 -0.47
N GLN A 69 -10.10 3.52 -0.95
CA GLN A 69 -10.11 3.88 -2.35
C GLN A 69 -8.73 3.69 -3.01
N ALA A 70 -7.64 4.05 -2.32
CA ALA A 70 -6.28 3.84 -2.83
C ALA A 70 -5.95 2.35 -2.99
N ILE A 71 -6.17 1.54 -1.94
CA ILE A 71 -5.93 0.08 -1.99
C ILE A 71 -6.88 -0.58 -2.98
N GLY A 72 -8.18 -0.25 -2.92
CA GLY A 72 -9.21 -0.87 -3.74
C GLY A 72 -9.09 -0.50 -5.21
N GLY A 73 -8.88 0.78 -5.52
CA GLY A 73 -8.72 1.27 -6.89
C GLY A 73 -7.45 0.73 -7.53
N THR A 74 -6.32 0.73 -6.81
CA THR A 74 -5.08 0.11 -7.28
C THR A 74 -5.25 -1.40 -7.46
N GLY A 75 -5.94 -2.06 -6.52
CA GLY A 75 -6.24 -3.48 -6.60
C GLY A 75 -7.11 -3.86 -7.80
N ALA A 76 -8.10 -3.03 -8.12
CA ALA A 76 -8.96 -3.19 -9.30
C ALA A 76 -8.18 -3.02 -10.60
N MET A 77 -7.37 -1.96 -10.69
CA MET A 77 -6.55 -1.67 -11.88
C MET A 77 -5.50 -2.76 -12.10
N LEU A 78 -4.82 -3.19 -11.04
CA LEU A 78 -3.87 -4.30 -11.10
C LEU A 78 -4.57 -5.64 -11.34
N GLY A 79 -5.79 -5.83 -10.85
CA GLY A 79 -6.61 -7.01 -11.11
C GLY A 79 -6.99 -7.12 -12.59
N LEU A 80 -7.44 -6.02 -13.20
CA LEU A 80 -7.68 -5.92 -14.64
C LEU A 80 -6.40 -6.17 -15.42
N ALA A 81 -5.31 -5.52 -15.03
CA ALA A 81 -4.01 -5.72 -15.65
C ALA A 81 -3.57 -7.18 -15.56
N LYS A 82 -3.79 -7.86 -14.44
CA LYS A 82 -3.49 -9.29 -14.28
C LYS A 82 -4.35 -10.18 -15.18
N ASN A 83 -5.59 -9.80 -15.46
CA ASN A 83 -6.48 -10.53 -16.36
C ASN A 83 -6.11 -10.33 -17.84
N GLN A 84 -5.65 -9.13 -18.20
CA GLN A 84 -5.40 -8.72 -19.58
C GLN A 84 -3.93 -8.85 -20.01
N LEU A 85 -2.97 -8.77 -19.08
CA LEU A 85 -1.56 -8.99 -19.34
C LEU A 85 -1.28 -10.49 -19.47
N SER A 86 -0.25 -10.81 -20.27
CA SER A 86 0.27 -12.17 -20.31
C SER A 86 0.91 -12.55 -18.96
N SER A 87 0.92 -13.85 -18.64
CA SER A 87 1.60 -14.36 -17.44
C SER A 87 3.07 -13.94 -17.36
N THR A 88 3.73 -13.76 -18.51
CA THR A 88 5.12 -13.29 -18.60
C THR A 88 5.25 -11.83 -18.22
N ASP A 89 4.40 -10.97 -18.77
CA ASP A 89 4.40 -9.53 -18.50
C ASP A 89 4.06 -9.23 -17.04
N TYR A 90 3.04 -9.91 -16.53
CA TYR A 90 2.67 -9.79 -15.13
C TYR A 90 3.76 -10.34 -14.20
N SER A 91 4.44 -11.44 -14.57
CA SER A 91 5.61 -11.93 -13.81
C SER A 91 6.77 -10.94 -13.78
N GLN A 92 7.02 -10.21 -14.87
CA GLN A 92 8.01 -9.13 -14.89
C GLN A 92 7.58 -7.98 -13.96
N LEU A 93 6.30 -7.61 -14.00
CA LEU A 93 5.73 -6.59 -13.14
C LEU A 93 5.93 -6.92 -11.65
N SER A 94 5.58 -8.15 -11.26
CA SER A 94 5.75 -8.68 -9.90
C SER A 94 7.22 -8.74 -9.45
N LYS A 95 8.16 -8.97 -10.37
CA LYS A 95 9.60 -8.96 -10.09
C LYS A 95 10.13 -7.55 -9.88
N SER A 96 9.66 -6.57 -10.67
CA SER A 96 10.06 -5.17 -10.54
C SER A 96 9.49 -4.53 -9.28
N VAL A 97 8.29 -4.92 -8.86
CA VAL A 97 7.63 -4.36 -7.67
C VAL A 97 7.33 -5.45 -6.64
N PRO A 98 8.24 -5.69 -5.68
CA PRO A 98 8.01 -6.65 -4.62
C PRO A 98 6.71 -6.34 -3.87
N GLY A 99 5.85 -7.35 -3.71
CA GLY A 99 4.58 -7.20 -3.00
C GLY A 99 3.41 -6.69 -3.85
N LEU A 100 3.62 -6.33 -5.12
CA LEU A 100 2.54 -5.91 -6.00
C LEU A 100 1.45 -6.99 -6.16
N ASP A 101 1.85 -8.26 -6.20
CA ASP A 101 0.91 -9.39 -6.23
C ASP A 101 -0.08 -9.38 -5.06
N LYS A 102 0.43 -8.99 -3.89
CA LYS A 102 -0.32 -8.92 -2.63
C LYS A 102 -1.26 -7.72 -2.59
N LEU A 103 -1.13 -6.81 -3.55
CA LEU A 103 -1.96 -5.63 -3.74
C LEU A 103 -2.83 -5.73 -5.00
N SER A 104 -2.82 -6.84 -5.73
CA SER A 104 -3.60 -7.04 -6.95
C SER A 104 -4.86 -7.88 -6.70
N GLY A 105 -5.99 -7.47 -7.30
CA GLY A 105 -7.26 -8.19 -7.28
C GLY A 105 -7.69 -8.62 -5.87
N SER A 106 -7.97 -9.91 -5.71
CA SER A 106 -8.44 -10.49 -4.43
C SER A 106 -7.43 -10.32 -3.27
N ASN A 107 -6.12 -10.21 -3.54
CA ASN A 107 -5.15 -9.95 -2.46
C ASN A 107 -5.24 -8.51 -1.92
N ALA A 108 -5.56 -7.54 -2.80
CA ALA A 108 -5.86 -6.17 -2.38
C ALA A 108 -7.05 -6.13 -1.42
N LEU A 109 -8.04 -7.01 -1.68
CA LEU A 109 -9.19 -7.18 -0.82
C LEU A 109 -8.83 -7.73 0.56
N GLY A 110 -7.86 -8.64 0.63
CA GLY A 110 -7.28 -9.09 1.89
C GLY A 110 -6.65 -7.96 2.70
N SER A 111 -5.91 -7.06 2.05
CA SER A 111 -5.34 -5.85 2.69
C SER A 111 -6.43 -4.87 3.13
N LEU A 112 -7.49 -4.71 2.33
CA LEU A 112 -8.69 -3.95 2.69
C LEU A 112 -9.41 -4.56 3.89
N GLY A 113 -9.54 -5.89 3.95
CA GLY A 113 -10.14 -6.61 5.06
C GLY A 113 -9.33 -6.46 6.35
N ALA A 114 -8.00 -6.50 6.24
CA ALA A 114 -7.10 -6.21 7.36
C ALA A 114 -7.26 -4.77 7.86
N LEU A 115 -7.32 -3.80 6.95
CA LEU A 115 -7.58 -2.40 7.28
C LEU A 115 -8.96 -2.21 7.91
N SER A 116 -10.00 -2.87 7.39
CA SER A 116 -11.37 -2.83 7.92
C SER A 116 -11.41 -3.38 9.34
N GLY A 117 -10.73 -4.49 9.60
CA GLY A 117 -10.60 -5.06 10.95
C GLY A 117 -9.88 -4.11 11.91
N LEU A 118 -8.84 -3.41 11.45
CA LEU A 118 -8.13 -2.40 12.23
C LEU A 118 -8.97 -1.14 12.52
N LEU A 119 -9.76 -0.68 11.53
CA LEU A 119 -10.66 0.47 11.70
C LEU A 119 -11.90 0.14 12.54
N GLY A 120 -12.09 -1.11 12.94
CA GLY A 120 -13.32 -1.59 13.59
C GLY A 120 -14.53 -1.59 12.65
N GLN A 121 -14.31 -1.46 11.34
CA GLN A 121 -15.36 -1.40 10.34
C GLN A 121 -15.72 -2.82 9.89
N SER A 122 -17.02 -3.12 9.88
CA SER A 122 -17.50 -4.50 9.69
C SER A 122 -17.12 -5.05 8.30
N SER A 123 -16.54 -6.24 8.28
CA SER A 123 -16.11 -7.01 7.10
C SER A 123 -17.26 -7.42 6.15
N GLY A 124 -18.51 -7.02 6.44
CA GLY A 124 -19.63 -7.16 5.51
C GLY A 124 -19.48 -6.31 4.23
N GLN A 125 -18.76 -5.19 4.32
CA GLN A 125 -18.53 -4.29 3.17
C GLN A 125 -17.53 -4.88 2.16
N THR A 126 -16.65 -5.80 2.58
CA THR A 126 -15.66 -6.41 1.68
C THR A 126 -16.24 -7.52 0.80
N LYS A 127 -17.36 -8.17 1.18
CA LYS A 127 -17.99 -9.20 0.33
C LYS A 127 -18.63 -8.65 -0.95
N GLY A 128 -19.30 -7.51 -0.88
CA GLY A 128 -19.83 -6.84 -2.09
C GLY A 128 -18.71 -6.29 -2.97
N LEU A 129 -17.62 -5.87 -2.32
CA LEU A 129 -16.42 -5.39 -2.97
C LEU A 129 -15.59 -6.53 -3.59
N ASP A 130 -15.64 -7.75 -3.03
CA ASP A 130 -15.00 -8.96 -3.56
C ASP A 130 -15.49 -9.28 -4.96
N SER A 131 -16.81 -9.30 -5.16
CA SER A 131 -17.39 -9.57 -6.47
C SER A 131 -17.11 -8.46 -7.48
N ALA A 132 -17.00 -7.21 -7.03
CA ALA A 132 -16.70 -6.07 -7.89
C ALA A 132 -15.21 -5.94 -8.26
N LEU A 133 -14.30 -6.27 -7.32
CA LEU A 133 -12.85 -6.13 -7.48
C LEU A 133 -12.13 -7.41 -7.90
N GLY A 134 -12.72 -8.57 -7.61
CA GLY A 134 -12.13 -9.88 -7.89
C GLY A 134 -12.27 -10.31 -9.35
N ASP A 135 -13.29 -9.81 -10.05
CA ASP A 135 -13.67 -10.23 -11.40
C ASP A 135 -13.57 -9.08 -12.43
N VAL A 136 -12.64 -8.16 -12.24
CA VAL A 136 -12.42 -7.04 -13.16
C VAL A 136 -11.77 -7.56 -14.46
N LYS A 137 -12.54 -7.64 -15.55
CA LYS A 137 -12.09 -8.13 -16.86
C LYS A 137 -11.99 -7.04 -17.92
N ASP A 138 -12.81 -6.01 -17.79
CA ASP A 138 -12.83 -4.87 -18.70
C ASP A 138 -12.89 -3.53 -17.96
N THR A 139 -12.75 -2.43 -18.71
CA THR A 139 -12.88 -1.06 -18.17
C THR A 139 -14.25 -0.82 -17.52
N ASN A 140 -15.31 -1.49 -17.98
CA ASN A 140 -16.65 -1.40 -17.37
C ASN A 140 -16.66 -1.99 -15.95
N ASP A 141 -16.05 -3.15 -15.75
CA ASP A 141 -15.91 -3.74 -14.41
C ASP A 141 -15.01 -2.89 -13.52
N LEU A 142 -13.99 -2.26 -14.12
CA LEU A 142 -13.11 -1.35 -13.40
C LEU A 142 -13.90 -0.12 -12.92
N ASN A 143 -14.78 0.43 -13.77
CA ASN A 143 -15.69 1.51 -13.41
C ASN A 143 -16.65 1.09 -12.29
N ASN A 144 -17.18 -0.13 -12.35
CA ASN A 144 -18.06 -0.68 -11.31
C ASN A 144 -17.31 -0.86 -9.98
N ALA A 145 -16.07 -1.34 -10.03
CA ALA A 145 -15.19 -1.44 -8.86
C ALA A 145 -14.92 -0.08 -8.22
N PHE A 146 -14.61 0.94 -9.01
CA PHE A 146 -14.43 2.30 -8.52
C PHE A 146 -15.73 2.88 -7.95
N GLY A 147 -16.87 2.67 -8.62
CA GLY A 147 -18.18 3.08 -8.14
C GLY A 147 -18.55 2.40 -6.82
N ALA A 148 -18.23 1.11 -6.65
CA ALA A 148 -18.44 0.37 -5.41
C ALA A 148 -17.58 0.89 -4.24
N LEU A 149 -16.43 1.50 -4.56
CA LEU A 149 -15.57 2.22 -3.61
C LEU A 149 -16.03 3.67 -3.35
N GLY A 150 -17.12 4.10 -3.98
CA GLY A 150 -17.61 5.48 -3.91
C GLY A 150 -16.71 6.48 -4.65
N MET A 151 -15.97 6.03 -5.67
CA MET A 151 -15.15 6.88 -6.54
C MET A 151 -15.84 7.12 -7.88
N ASP A 152 -15.58 8.29 -8.45
CA ASP A 152 -15.93 8.59 -9.82
C ASP A 152 -15.09 7.76 -10.81
N SER A 153 -15.73 7.27 -11.88
CA SER A 153 -15.06 6.57 -12.99
C SER A 153 -13.93 7.43 -13.61
N GLY A 154 -14.09 8.76 -13.61
CA GLY A 154 -13.05 9.69 -14.06
C GLY A 154 -11.75 9.64 -13.25
N MET A 155 -11.77 9.10 -12.02
CA MET A 155 -10.55 8.90 -11.22
C MET A 155 -9.63 7.83 -11.79
N ILE A 156 -10.10 6.89 -12.61
CA ILE A 156 -9.22 5.90 -13.26
C ILE A 156 -8.17 6.62 -14.12
N GLY A 157 -8.56 7.71 -14.80
CA GLY A 157 -7.68 8.57 -15.57
C GLY A 157 -6.67 9.36 -14.72
N GLN A 158 -6.91 9.50 -13.41
CA GLN A 158 -6.01 10.15 -12.45
C GLN A 158 -5.10 9.12 -11.76
N PHE A 159 -5.60 7.93 -11.46
CA PHE A 159 -4.86 6.83 -10.85
C PHE A 159 -3.82 6.26 -11.81
N ALA A 160 -4.21 6.02 -13.06
CA ALA A 160 -3.34 5.40 -14.04
C ALA A 160 -1.98 6.11 -14.21
N PRO A 161 -1.89 7.43 -14.46
CA PRO A 161 -0.60 8.09 -14.63
C PRO A 161 0.27 8.05 -13.36
N VAL A 162 -0.32 8.09 -12.17
CA VAL A 162 0.42 7.97 -10.90
C VAL A 162 0.97 6.55 -10.75
N ILE A 163 0.16 5.53 -11.03
CA ILE A 163 0.60 4.13 -10.99
C ILE A 163 1.68 3.88 -12.05
N LEU A 164 1.49 4.32 -13.29
CA LEU A 164 2.47 4.15 -14.38
C LEU A 164 3.81 4.84 -14.05
N GLN A 165 3.75 6.07 -13.53
CA GLN A 165 4.95 6.80 -13.13
C GLN A 165 5.69 6.05 -12.01
N TYR A 166 4.96 5.55 -11.02
CA TYR A 166 5.54 4.79 -9.93
C TYR A 166 6.14 3.46 -10.40
N LEU A 167 5.38 2.68 -11.17
CA LEU A 167 5.85 1.42 -11.76
C LEU A 167 7.10 1.64 -12.63
N GLY A 168 7.13 2.70 -13.43
CA GLY A 168 8.32 3.07 -14.20
C GLY A 168 9.52 3.41 -13.33
N GLN A 169 9.32 4.12 -12.20
CA GLN A 169 10.38 4.37 -11.22
C GLN A 169 10.88 3.08 -10.54
N GLN A 170 10.02 2.06 -10.40
CA GLN A 170 10.42 0.74 -9.91
C GLN A 170 11.12 -0.14 -10.97
N GLY A 171 11.35 0.39 -12.17
CA GLY A 171 12.06 -0.33 -13.25
C GLY A 171 11.15 -1.22 -14.09
N VAL A 172 9.84 -0.96 -14.11
CA VAL A 172 8.92 -1.60 -15.07
C VAL A 172 9.22 -1.05 -16.47
N GLY A 173 9.39 -1.94 -17.44
CA GLY A 173 9.75 -1.57 -18.81
C GLY A 173 8.68 -0.72 -19.51
N GLY A 174 9.09 0.22 -20.34
CA GLY A 174 8.18 1.12 -21.07
C GLY A 174 7.12 0.39 -21.89
N SER A 175 7.47 -0.75 -22.50
CA SER A 175 6.52 -1.59 -23.25
C SER A 175 5.40 -2.14 -22.36
N LEU A 176 5.73 -2.53 -21.12
CA LEU A 176 4.76 -3.04 -20.14
C LEU A 176 3.90 -1.90 -19.59
N LEU A 177 4.49 -0.74 -19.33
CA LEU A 177 3.74 0.46 -18.98
C LEU A 177 2.76 0.89 -20.09
N GLN A 178 3.18 0.75 -21.35
CA GLN A 178 2.32 1.00 -22.50
C GLN A 178 1.13 0.02 -22.52
N SER A 179 1.38 -1.27 -22.33
CA SER A 179 0.32 -2.28 -22.23
C SER A 179 -0.65 -1.97 -21.08
N LEU A 180 -0.14 -1.64 -19.90
CA LEU A 180 -0.95 -1.24 -18.74
C LEU A 180 -1.82 -0.01 -19.04
N SER A 181 -1.24 1.01 -19.67
CA SER A 181 -1.97 2.22 -20.06
C SER A 181 -3.08 1.92 -21.08
N GLY A 182 -2.84 0.99 -22.00
CA GLY A 182 -3.84 0.52 -22.97
C GLY A 182 -4.98 -0.26 -22.31
N ILE A 183 -4.65 -1.16 -21.39
CA ILE A 183 -5.61 -1.97 -20.63
C ILE A 183 -6.55 -1.09 -19.79
N TRP A 184 -6.02 -0.04 -19.16
CA TRP A 184 -6.82 0.89 -18.37
C TRP A 184 -7.58 1.92 -19.20
N GLY A 185 -7.46 1.90 -20.52
CA GLY A 185 -8.13 2.84 -21.41
C GLY A 185 -7.61 4.27 -21.29
N VAL A 186 -6.40 4.46 -20.76
CA VAL A 186 -5.78 5.79 -20.58
C VAL A 186 -4.69 6.09 -21.61
N ALA A 187 -4.27 5.09 -22.40
CA ALA A 187 -3.40 5.30 -23.54
C ALA A 187 -4.12 6.18 -24.58
N LYS A 188 -3.56 7.37 -24.82
CA LYS A 188 -3.90 8.24 -25.95
C LYS A 188 -2.70 8.36 -26.87
#